data_AF-A0A2N4XXL6-F1
#
_entry.id   AF-A0A2N4XXL6-F1
#
_cell.length_a   1.000
_cell.length_b   1.000
_cell.length_c   1.000
_cell.angle_alpha   90.00
_cell.angle_beta   90.00
_cell.angle_gamma   90.00
#
_symmetry.space_group_name_H-M   'P 1'
#
loop_
_entity.id
_entity.type
_entity.pdbx_description
1 polymer ?
#
loop_
_entity_poly.entity_id
_entity_poly.type
_entity_poly.pdbx_seq_one_letter_code
_entity_poly.pdbx_strand_id
1 'polypeptide(L)' 'MTITSILKRYWILTIPLLTGGCGTLAFSPYNFWPAAIMSLTGLLVVTLNRVVRQAALLGF' A
#
# COMPACT_ATOMS: atom_id res chain seq x y z
N MET A 1 -0.06 -24.84 9.26
CA MET A 1 0.06 -23.42 8.84
C MET A 1 0.28 -22.59 10.09
N THR A 2 1.42 -21.89 10.19
CA THR A 2 1.75 -21.06 11.35
C THR A 2 0.95 -19.76 11.32
N ILE A 3 0.43 -19.31 12.47
CA ILE A 3 -0.37 -18.07 12.58
C ILE A 3 0.32 -16.85 11.92
N THR A 4 1.67 -16.87 11.94
CA THR A 4 2.55 -15.85 11.37
C THR A 4 2.46 -15.72 9.85
N SER A 5 2.22 -16.81 9.12
CA SER A 5 2.13 -16.78 7.65
C SER A 5 0.79 -16.23 7.17
N ILE A 6 -0.28 -16.56 7.90
CA ILE A 6 -1.61 -15.99 7.71
C ILE A 6 -1.59 -14.49 7.97
N LEU A 7 -1.02 -14.06 9.10
CA LEU A 7 -0.90 -12.65 9.43
C LEU A 7 -0.13 -11.88 8.35
N LYS A 8 1.03 -12.39 7.90
CA LYS A 8 1.75 -11.76 6.78
C LYS A 8 0.89 -11.58 5.53
N ARG A 9 0.07 -12.58 5.19
CA ARG A 9 -0.74 -12.55 3.96
C ARG A 9 -1.88 -11.54 4.04
N TYR A 10 -2.51 -11.40 5.20
CA TYR A 10 -3.51 -10.35 5.45
C TYR A 10 -2.87 -8.95 5.37
N TRP A 11 -1.74 -8.74 6.04
CA TRP A 11 -1.05 -7.45 6.03
C TRP A 11 -0.59 -7.03 4.63
N ILE A 12 -0.16 -7.98 3.77
CA ILE A 12 0.20 -7.70 2.38
C ILE A 12 -0.97 -7.09 1.57
N LEU A 13 -2.21 -7.45 1.90
CA LEU A 13 -3.40 -6.96 1.19
C LEU A 13 -3.92 -5.64 1.79
N THR A 14 -3.86 -5.49 3.11
CA THR A 14 -4.42 -4.33 3.81
C THR A 14 -3.54 -3.09 3.70
N ILE A 15 -2.21 -3.23 3.70
CA ILE A 15 -1.28 -2.09 3.59
C ILE A 15 -1.48 -1.28 2.31
N PRO A 16 -1.48 -1.86 1.08
CA PRO A 16 -1.66 -1.08 -0.14
C PRO A 16 -3.03 -0.38 -0.21
N LEU A 17 -4.09 -0.97 0.34
CA LEU A 17 -5.41 -0.36 0.44
C LEU A 17 -5.40 0.91 1.31
N LEU A 18 -4.79 0.81 2.50
CA LEU A 18 -4.65 1.95 3.42
C LEU A 18 -3.74 3.02 2.83
N THR A 19 -2.67 2.60 2.16
CA THR A 19 -1.68 3.49 1.57
C THR A 19 -2.30 4.29 0.42
N GLY A 20 -3.03 3.62 -0.49
CA GLY A 20 -3.76 4.29 -1.57
C GLY A 20 -4.86 5.22 -1.06
N GLY A 21 -5.59 4.80 -0.01
CA GLY A 21 -6.58 5.64 0.67
C GLY A 21 -5.97 6.89 1.29
N CYS A 22 -4.81 6.79 1.94
CA CYS A 22 -4.08 7.95 2.48
C CYS A 22 -3.69 8.97 1.39
N GLY A 23 -3.48 8.53 0.15
CA GLY A 23 -3.24 9.43 -0.98
C GLY A 23 -4.38 10.42 -1.25
N THR A 24 -5.62 10.10 -0.86
CA THR A 24 -6.76 11.01 -1.04
C THR A 24 -6.64 12.27 -0.17
N LEU A 25 -5.98 12.16 0.99
CA LEU A 25 -5.76 13.27 1.92
C LEU A 25 -4.79 14.33 1.36
N ALA A 26 -4.05 14.01 0.30
CA ALA A 26 -3.19 14.97 -0.38
C ALA A 26 -3.99 15.95 -1.27
N PHE A 27 -5.21 15.59 -1.66
CA PHE A 27 -6.07 16.44 -2.49
C PHE A 27 -6.97 17.34 -1.64
N SER A 28 -7.51 18.39 -2.25
CA SER A 28 -8.46 19.30 -1.60
C SER A 28 -9.70 18.52 -1.16
N PRO A 29 -10.20 18.68 0.08
CA PRO A 29 -10.07 19.83 1.00
C PRO A 29 -8.92 19.76 2.03
N TYR A 30 -8.23 18.63 2.16
CA TYR A 30 -7.27 18.39 3.25
C TYR A 30 -5.89 18.99 2.98
N ASN A 31 -5.49 19.13 1.71
CA ASN A 31 -4.22 19.76 1.28
C ASN A 31 -2.96 19.23 2.00
N PHE A 32 -3.00 18.00 2.52
CA PHE A 32 -1.90 17.40 3.26
C PHE A 32 -0.88 16.80 2.29
N TRP A 33 -0.07 17.68 1.69
CA TRP A 33 0.92 17.30 0.67
C TRP A 33 1.86 16.13 1.04
N PRO A 34 2.29 15.90 2.31
CA PRO A 34 3.18 14.78 2.63
C PRO A 34 2.46 13.42 2.53
N ALA A 35 1.12 13.42 2.59
CA ALA A 35 0.33 12.21 2.45
C ALA A 35 0.51 11.58 1.05
N ALA A 36 0.77 12.38 0.01
CA ALA A 36 1.08 11.87 -1.33
C ALA A 36 2.40 11.09 -1.34
N ILE A 37 3.44 11.63 -0.69
CA ILE A 37 4.75 10.98 -0.59
C ILE A 37 4.61 9.69 0.23
N MET A 38 3.88 9.73 1.35
CA MET A 38 3.63 8.56 2.18
C MET A 38 2.84 7.48 1.43
N SER A 39 1.86 7.88 0.61
CA SER A 39 1.09 6.99 -0.26
C SER A 39 1.97 6.32 -1.32
N LEU A 40 2.79 7.09 -2.03
CA LEU A 40 3.67 6.54 -3.06
C LEU A 40 4.76 5.63 -2.46
N THR A 41 5.31 6.02 -1.31
CA THR A 41 6.37 5.26 -0.64
C THR A 41 5.84 3.93 -0.13
N GLY A 42 4.65 3.89 0.48
CA GLY A 42 4.07 2.64 0.95
C GLY A 42 3.73 1.68 -0.21
N LEU A 43 3.23 2.19 -1.33
CA LEU A 43 2.95 1.38 -2.52
C LEU A 43 4.25 0.83 -3.12
N LEU A 44 5.31 1.66 -3.16
CA LEU A 44 6.64 1.25 -3.61
C LEU A 44 7.22 0.15 -2.72
N VAL A 45 7.15 0.30 -1.40
CA VAL A 45 7.66 -0.71 -0.44
C VAL A 45 6.93 -2.04 -0.58
N VAL A 46 5.61 -2.03 -0.85
CA VAL A 46 4.81 -3.25 -1.03
C VAL A 46 5.12 -3.96 -2.35
N THR A 47 5.51 -3.20 -3.39
CA THR A 47 5.86 -3.74 -4.72
C THR A 47 7.33 -4.13 -4.84
N LEU A 48 8.22 -3.51 -4.06
CA LEU A 48 9.65 -3.81 -4.03
C LEU A 48 9.84 -5.26 -3.54
N ASN A 49 10.46 -6.10 -4.38
CA ASN A 49 10.66 -7.54 -4.14
C ASN A 49 9.43 -8.44 -4.38
N ARG A 50 8.50 -8.03 -5.24
CA ARG A 50 7.38 -8.87 -5.72
C ARG A 50 7.48 -9.17 -7.22
N VAL A 51 6.97 -10.33 -7.62
CA VAL A 51 6.87 -10.72 -9.05
C VAL A 51 5.89 -9.77 -9.76
N VAL A 52 6.16 -9.41 -11.01
CA VAL A 52 5.40 -8.43 -11.81
C VAL A 52 3.87 -8.65 -11.72
N ARG A 53 3.39 -9.90 -11.83
CA ARG A 53 1.96 -10.23 -11.73
C ARG A 53 1.36 -9.88 -10.36
N GLN A 54 2.12 -10.09 -9.28
CA GLN A 54 1.69 -9.75 -7.92
C GLN A 54 1.75 -8.24 -7.67
N ALA A 55 2.78 -7.56 -8.19
CA ALA A 55 2.87 -6.11 -8.10
C ALA A 55 1.71 -5.42 -8.83
N ALA A 56 1.34 -5.90 -10.02
CA ALA A 56 0.18 -5.41 -10.76
C ALA A 56 -1.14 -5.62 -10.00
N LEU A 57 -1.32 -6.77 -9.35
CA LEU A 57 -2.50 -7.06 -8.51
C LEU A 57 -2.57 -6.21 -7.23
N LEU A 58 -1.43 -5.76 -6.70
CA LEU A 58 -1.38 -4.94 -5.48
C LEU A 58 -1.51 -3.43 -5.78
N GLY A 59 -1.22 -3.03 -7.02
CA GLY A 59 -1.35 -1.64 -7.49
C GLY A 59 -2.67 -1.32 -8.19
N PHE A 60 -3.48 -2.33 -8.52
CA PHE A 60 -4.81 -2.20 -9.12
C PHE A 60 -5.88 -2.23 -8.04
#